data_AF-N1PHA0-F1
#
_entry.id   AF-N1PHA0-F1
#
_cell.length_a   1.000
_cell.length_b   1.000
_cell.length_c   1.000
_cell.angle_alpha   90.00
_cell.angle_beta   90.00
_cell.angle_gamma   90.00
#
_symmetry.space_group_name_H-M   'P 1'
#
loop_
_entity.id
_entity.type
_entity.pdbx_description
1 polymer ?
#
loop_
_entity_poly.entity_id
_entity_poly.type
_entity_poly.pdbx_seq_one_letter_code
_entity_poly.pdbx_strand_id
1 'polypeptide(L)'
;MAASKQPQGPYKLVTVNTAPERAFRLVGRLVEALKDEYTLVHVTNIEKIEAVEPAVSHHQPDILFCASMWTAEQAAEIQTIARKVRPDIATYAIPHGLQVKEGPDAIVEHLKCMVPQVLETHFGKPGDFAQN
;
A
#
# COMPACT_ATOMS: atom_id res chain seq x y z
N MET A 1 -23.39 -7.79 21.99
CA MET A 1 -22.19 -8.65 22.07
C MET A 1 -21.17 -8.06 21.10
N ALA A 2 -20.00 -7.65 21.58
CA ALA A 2 -18.99 -7.02 20.72
C ALA A 2 -18.42 -8.10 19.79
N ALA A 3 -18.76 -8.02 18.51
CA ALA A 3 -18.11 -8.82 17.49
C ALA A 3 -16.61 -8.50 17.57
N SER A 4 -15.81 -9.51 17.92
CA SER A 4 -14.36 -9.45 17.86
C SER A 4 -13.97 -9.11 16.42
N LYS A 5 -13.71 -7.83 16.14
CA LYS A 5 -13.23 -7.33 14.84
C LYS A 5 -11.93 -8.07 14.55
N GLN A 6 -11.99 -9.13 13.76
CA GLN A 6 -10.78 -9.74 13.22
C GLN A 6 -10.25 -8.78 12.15
N PRO A 7 -8.96 -8.42 12.18
CA PRO A 7 -8.40 -7.50 11.22
C PRO A 7 -8.51 -8.10 9.81
N GLN A 8 -8.97 -7.30 8.84
CA GLN A 8 -9.19 -7.77 7.47
C GLN A 8 -7.84 -8.07 6.79
N GLY A 9 -7.74 -9.22 6.12
CA GLY A 9 -6.51 -9.66 5.46
C GLY A 9 -6.29 -11.18 5.57
N PRO A 10 -5.07 -11.68 5.31
CA PRO A 10 -3.83 -10.92 5.10
C PRO A 10 -3.74 -10.27 3.71
N TYR A 11 -3.42 -8.97 3.67
CA TYR A 11 -3.15 -8.24 2.43
C TYR A 11 -1.66 -8.17 2.17
N LYS A 12 -1.23 -8.68 1.03
CA LYS A 12 0.15 -8.61 0.58
C LYS A 12 0.45 -7.20 0.07
N LEU A 13 1.33 -6.51 0.78
CA LEU A 13 1.78 -5.17 0.44
C LEU A 13 3.16 -5.22 -0.19
N VAL A 14 3.31 -4.56 -1.32
CA VAL A 14 4.59 -4.34 -1.99
C VAL A 14 4.85 -2.84 -2.09
N THR A 15 6.11 -2.46 -1.87
CA THR A 15 6.54 -1.06 -1.99
C THR A 15 7.41 -0.87 -3.21
N VAL A 16 7.31 0.30 -3.84
CA VAL A 16 8.20 0.73 -4.92
C VAL A 16 8.93 1.98 -4.45
N ASN A 17 10.17 1.80 -4.00
CA ASN A 17 11.00 2.85 -3.43
C ASN A 17 12.47 2.59 -3.73
N THR A 18 13.17 3.62 -4.23
CA THR A 18 14.62 3.60 -4.46
C THR A 18 15.43 3.59 -3.15
N ALA A 19 14.78 3.84 -2.01
CA ALA A 19 15.37 3.78 -0.68
C ALA A 19 14.66 2.71 0.17
N PRO A 20 15.12 1.44 0.13
CA PRO A 20 14.45 0.33 0.81
C PRO A 20 14.34 0.55 2.32
N GLU A 21 15.40 1.07 2.97
CA GLU A 21 15.38 1.38 4.41
C GLU A 21 14.24 2.31 4.82
N ARG A 22 13.90 3.28 3.96
CA ARG A 22 12.78 4.19 4.19
C ARG A 22 11.45 3.47 4.01
N ALA A 23 11.32 2.64 2.97
CA ALA A 23 10.13 1.84 2.75
C ALA A 23 9.83 0.92 3.94
N PHE A 24 10.81 0.15 4.41
CA PHE A 24 10.64 -0.74 5.56
C PHE A 24 10.22 0.02 6.83
N ARG A 25 10.83 1.19 7.11
CA ARG A 25 10.45 2.00 8.26
C ARG A 25 9.02 2.54 8.16
N LEU A 26 8.63 3.08 7.01
CA LEU A 26 7.29 3.61 6.78
C LEU A 26 6.22 2.52 6.84
N VAL A 27 6.46 1.41 6.14
CA VAL A 27 5.56 0.26 6.13
C VAL A 27 5.45 -0.36 7.51
N GLY A 28 6.57 -0.55 8.23
CA GLY A 28 6.54 -1.11 9.58
C GLY A 28 5.64 -0.29 10.52
N ARG A 29 5.76 1.04 10.49
CA ARG A 29 4.89 1.93 11.29
C ARG A 29 3.43 1.88 10.86
N LEU A 30 3.16 1.75 9.56
CA LEU A 30 1.80 1.65 9.05
C LEU A 30 1.15 0.31 9.42
N VAL A 31 1.86 -0.80 9.22
CA VAL A 31 1.43 -2.15 9.59
C VAL A 31 1.13 -2.19 11.08
N GLU A 32 2.01 -1.62 11.92
CA GLU A 32 1.81 -1.60 13.36
C GLU A 32 0.62 -0.74 13.79
N ALA A 33 0.36 0.37 13.10
CA ALA A 33 -0.79 1.23 13.41
C ALA A 33 -2.13 0.67 12.92
N LEU A 34 -2.12 -0.11 11.83
CA LEU A 34 -3.31 -0.71 11.28
C LEU A 34 -3.53 -2.16 11.73
N LYS A 35 -2.63 -2.76 12.51
CA LYS A 35 -2.70 -4.17 12.94
C LYS A 35 -4.02 -4.57 13.60
N ASP A 36 -4.69 -3.62 14.26
CA ASP A 36 -5.96 -3.83 14.93
C ASP A 36 -7.14 -3.90 13.95
N GLU A 37 -7.02 -3.34 12.75
CA GLU A 37 -8.07 -3.26 11.73
C GLU A 37 -7.76 -4.07 10.46
N TYR A 38 -6.47 -4.16 10.08
CA TYR A 38 -5.98 -4.78 8.86
C TYR A 38 -4.69 -5.56 9.09
N THR A 39 -4.62 -6.76 8.50
CA THR A 39 -3.41 -7.59 8.53
C THR A 39 -2.60 -7.31 7.26
N LEU A 40 -1.66 -6.37 7.33
CA LEU A 40 -0.77 -6.02 6.21
C LEU A 40 0.53 -6.83 6.27
N VAL A 41 0.87 -7.54 5.19
CA VAL A 41 2.10 -8.34 5.07
C VAL A 41 3.00 -7.72 4.03
N HIS A 42 4.10 -7.10 4.47
CA HIS A 42 5.09 -6.56 3.54
C HIS A 42 5.87 -7.70 2.88
N VAL A 43 5.70 -7.86 1.56
CA VAL A 43 6.32 -8.96 0.81
C VAL A 43 7.71 -8.57 0.33
N THR A 44 7.84 -7.42 -0.35
CA THR A 44 9.11 -6.96 -0.90
C THR A 44 9.08 -5.47 -1.25
N ASN A 45 10.26 -4.87 -1.35
CA ASN A 45 10.49 -3.53 -1.89
C ASN A 45 11.13 -3.63 -3.29
N ILE A 46 10.61 -2.84 -4.22
CA ILE A 46 11.07 -2.76 -5.60
C ILE A 46 11.75 -1.40 -5.81
N GLU A 47 13.02 -1.43 -6.18
CA GLU A 47 13.82 -0.20 -6.38
C GLU A 47 13.72 0.36 -7.80
N LYS A 48 13.21 -0.42 -8.77
CA LYS A 48 13.17 -0.07 -10.19
C LYS A 48 11.79 -0.35 -10.80
N ILE A 49 11.29 0.57 -11.62
CA ILE A 49 10.00 0.45 -12.32
C ILE A 49 9.92 -0.82 -13.16
N GLU A 50 11.00 -1.14 -13.88
CA GLU A 50 11.09 -2.33 -14.74
C GLU A 50 10.92 -3.65 -13.97
N ALA A 51 11.29 -3.67 -12.69
CA ALA A 51 11.14 -4.84 -11.83
C ALA A 51 9.73 -4.97 -11.23
N VAL A 52 8.84 -3.99 -11.45
CA VAL A 52 7.46 -4.03 -10.95
C VAL A 52 6.65 -5.14 -11.61
N GLU A 53 6.70 -5.26 -12.93
CA GLU A 53 5.96 -6.28 -13.66
C GLU A 53 6.26 -7.72 -13.17
N PRO A 54 7.54 -8.17 -13.15
CA PRO A 54 7.86 -9.51 -12.68
C PRO A 54 7.60 -9.69 -11.19
N ALA A 55 7.82 -8.67 -10.36
CA ALA A 55 7.56 -8.76 -8.92
C ALA A 55 6.07 -8.89 -8.59
N VAL A 56 5.21 -8.09 -9.25
CA VAL A 56 3.75 -8.18 -9.09
C VAL A 56 3.24 -9.53 -9.60
N SER A 57 3.77 -10.02 -10.72
CA SER A 57 3.39 -11.33 -11.28
C SER A 57 3.78 -12.48 -10.35
N HIS A 58 4.99 -12.44 -9.78
CA HIS A 58 5.51 -13.50 -8.92
C HIS A 58 4.90 -13.50 -7.52
N HIS A 59 4.80 -12.33 -6.88
CA HIS A 59 4.32 -12.22 -5.50
C HIS A 59 2.80 -12.12 -5.39
N GLN A 60 2.15 -11.66 -6.46
CA GLN A 60 0.72 -11.31 -6.50
C GLN A 60 0.31 -10.50 -5.28
N PRO A 61 0.82 -9.26 -5.14
CA PRO A 61 0.43 -8.36 -4.05
C PRO A 61 -1.01 -7.88 -4.24
N ASP A 62 -1.68 -7.61 -3.13
CA ASP A 62 -3.02 -7.02 -3.09
C ASP A 62 -2.94 -5.50 -3.07
N ILE A 63 -1.85 -4.95 -2.50
CA ILE A 63 -1.60 -3.53 -2.40
C ILE A 63 -0.21 -3.19 -2.92
N LEU A 64 -0.10 -2.15 -3.74
CA LEU A 64 1.17 -1.58 -4.18
C LEU A 64 1.26 -0.11 -3.80
N PHE A 65 2.32 0.23 -3.06
CA PHE A 65 2.63 1.61 -2.68
C PHE A 65 3.78 2.18 -3.48
N CYS A 66 3.53 3.31 -4.11
CA CYS A 66 4.53 4.09 -4.80
C CYS A 66 5.03 5.22 -3.89
N ALA A 67 6.33 5.23 -3.61
CA ALA A 67 6.95 6.24 -2.76
C ALA A 67 6.91 7.64 -3.39
N SER A 68 6.96 8.69 -2.56
CA SER A 68 6.95 10.10 -2.98
C SER A 68 8.22 10.57 -3.69
N MET A 69 9.22 9.70 -3.83
CA MET A 69 10.43 9.97 -4.63
C MET A 69 10.18 9.84 -6.14
N TRP A 70 9.14 9.09 -6.53
CA TRP A 70 8.78 8.95 -7.94
C TRP A 70 8.00 10.17 -8.41
N THR A 71 8.23 10.59 -9.66
CA THR A 71 7.42 11.64 -10.27
C THR A 71 5.99 11.14 -10.52
N ALA A 72 5.04 12.06 -10.77
CA ALA A 72 3.66 11.68 -11.07
C ALA A 72 3.57 10.75 -12.30
N GLU A 73 4.41 10.99 -13.31
CA GLU A 73 4.50 10.16 -14.52
C GLU A 73 5.01 8.75 -14.19
N GLN A 74 6.09 8.64 -13.41
CA GLN A 74 6.64 7.36 -12.99
C GLN A 74 5.66 6.58 -12.11
N ALA A 75 4.98 7.26 -11.19
CA ALA A 75 3.96 6.65 -10.35
C ALA A 75 2.76 6.16 -11.18
N ALA A 76 2.34 6.90 -12.21
CA ALA A 76 1.29 6.47 -13.13
C ALA A 76 1.73 5.25 -13.95
N GLU A 77 2.98 5.22 -14.40
CA GLU A 77 3.57 4.08 -15.10
C GLU A 77 3.60 2.82 -14.23
N ILE A 78 4.13 2.92 -13.01
CA ILE A 78 4.14 1.82 -12.03
C ILE A 78 2.73 1.28 -11.79
N GLN A 79 1.75 2.16 -11.61
CA GLN A 79 0.35 1.77 -11.40
C GLN A 79 -0.24 1.09 -12.64
N THR A 80 0.08 1.58 -13.83
CA THR A 80 -0.37 0.99 -15.10
C THR A 80 0.19 -0.41 -15.26
N ILE A 81 1.49 -0.60 -15.00
CA ILE A 81 2.15 -1.91 -15.05
C ILE A 81 1.51 -2.86 -14.04
N ALA A 82 1.36 -2.43 -12.79
CA ALA A 82 0.77 -3.23 -11.74
C ALA A 82 -0.66 -3.67 -12.07
N ARG A 83 -1.51 -2.74 -12.55
CA ARG A 83 -2.90 -3.02 -12.96
C ARG A 83 -2.99 -3.91 -14.19
N LYS A 84 -2.03 -3.80 -15.11
CA LYS A 84 -1.95 -4.67 -16.30
C LYS A 84 -1.68 -6.12 -15.91
N VAL A 85 -0.84 -6.35 -14.90
CA VAL A 85 -0.56 -7.70 -14.38
C VAL A 85 -1.69 -8.19 -13.47
N ARG A 86 -2.18 -7.33 -12.58
CA ARG A 86 -3.26 -7.63 -11.64
C ARG A 86 -4.26 -6.48 -11.61
N PRO A 87 -5.39 -6.55 -12.32
CA PRO A 87 -6.37 -5.46 -12.36
C PRO A 87 -7.02 -5.17 -11.00
N ASP A 88 -7.14 -6.20 -10.15
CA ASP A 88 -7.69 -6.12 -8.79
C ASP A 88 -6.68 -5.62 -7.73
N ILE A 89 -5.53 -5.07 -8.14
CA ILE A 89 -4.55 -4.53 -7.19
C ILE A 89 -4.94 -3.12 -6.74
N ALA A 90 -4.92 -2.90 -5.42
CA ALA A 90 -5.06 -1.57 -4.85
C ALA A 90 -3.73 -0.83 -5.00
N THR A 91 -3.73 0.28 -5.74
CA THR A 91 -2.53 1.09 -5.92
C THR A 91 -2.64 2.43 -5.22
N TYR A 92 -1.60 2.82 -4.49
CA TYR A 92 -1.54 4.13 -3.85
C TYR A 92 -0.20 4.80 -4.13
N ALA A 93 -0.24 6.01 -4.68
CA ALA A 93 0.95 6.81 -4.92
C ALA A 93 0.99 7.98 -3.93
N ILE A 94 2.09 8.06 -3.18
CA ILE A 94 2.29 9.16 -2.24
C ILE A 94 2.63 10.41 -3.06
N PRO A 95 1.95 11.55 -2.83
CA PRO A 95 2.22 12.78 -3.56
C PRO A 95 3.69 13.20 -3.48
N HIS A 96 4.27 13.52 -4.64
CA HIS A 96 5.66 13.96 -4.74
C HIS A 96 5.88 15.23 -3.90
N GLY A 97 6.97 15.25 -3.12
CA GLY A 97 7.32 16.39 -2.27
C GLY A 97 6.58 16.49 -0.93
N LEU A 98 5.63 15.59 -0.62
CA LEU A 98 4.96 15.54 0.70
C LEU A 98 5.98 15.34 1.84
N GLN A 99 7.00 14.50 1.61
CA GLN A 99 8.09 14.28 2.57
C GLN A 99 8.89 15.55 2.87
N VAL A 100 9.09 16.41 1.88
CA VAL A 100 9.90 17.62 2.02
C VAL A 100 9.12 18.70 2.77
N LYS A 101 7.81 18.78 2.52
CA LYS A 101 6.93 19.78 3.13
C LYS A 101 6.56 19.44 4.58
N GLU A 102 6.26 18.19 4.87
CA GLU A 102 5.67 17.80 6.17
C GLU A 102 6.54 16.82 6.97
N GLY A 103 7.66 16.37 6.39
CA GLY A 103 8.58 15.44 7.03
C GLY A 103 8.16 13.97 6.93
N PRO A 104 9.04 13.06 7.40
CA PRO A 104 8.80 11.62 7.31
C PRO A 104 7.65 11.12 8.20
N ASP A 105 7.42 11.76 9.35
CA ASP A 105 6.35 11.38 10.29
C ASP A 105 4.95 11.74 9.75
N ALA A 106 4.81 12.90 9.09
CA ALA A 106 3.52 13.30 8.51
C ALA A 106 3.07 12.37 7.38
N ILE A 107 3.98 11.79 6.61
CA ILE A 107 3.64 10.78 5.59
C ILE A 107 2.98 9.57 6.24
N VAL A 108 3.51 9.12 7.38
CA VAL A 108 2.98 7.96 8.10
C VAL A 108 1.55 8.27 8.56
N GLU A 109 1.31 9.43 9.16
CA GLU A 109 -0.03 9.86 9.59
C GLU A 109 -1.00 9.99 8.41
N HIS A 110 -0.54 10.55 7.29
CA HIS A 110 -1.32 10.65 6.06
C HIS A 110 -1.70 9.26 5.53
N LEU A 111 -0.74 8.35 5.46
CA LEU A 111 -0.98 6.97 5.03
C LEU A 111 -1.94 6.24 5.97
N LYS A 112 -1.83 6.42 7.29
CA LYS A 112 -2.78 5.82 8.25
C LYS A 112 -4.23 6.22 7.97
N CYS A 113 -4.46 7.46 7.52
CA CYS A 113 -5.81 7.90 7.16
C CYS A 113 -6.21 7.44 5.75
N MET A 114 -5.29 7.46 4.78
CA MET A 114 -5.61 7.18 3.37
C MET A 114 -5.69 5.70 3.06
N VAL A 115 -4.84 4.87 3.65
CA VAL A 115 -4.73 3.43 3.35
C VAL A 115 -6.01 2.66 3.68
N PRO A 116 -6.65 2.86 4.85
CA PRO A 116 -7.97 2.30 5.12
C PRO A 116 -9.00 2.71 4.06
N GLN A 117 -9.05 3.99 3.68
CA GLN A 117 -10.00 4.45 2.66
C GLN A 117 -9.75 3.78 1.30
N VAL A 118 -8.49 3.61 0.91
CA VAL A 118 -8.12 2.90 -0.34
C VAL A 118 -8.53 1.44 -0.27
N LEU A 119 -8.25 0.79 0.87
CA LEU A 119 -8.62 -0.60 1.13
C LEU A 119 -10.13 -0.79 1.12
N GLU A 120 -10.88 0.04 1.83
CA GLU A 120 -12.34 0.01 1.89
C GLU A 120 -12.95 0.26 0.51
N THR A 121 -12.37 1.15 -0.29
CA THR A 121 -12.85 1.43 -1.65
C THR A 121 -12.59 0.27 -2.60
N HIS A 122 -11.45 -0.41 -2.47
CA HIS A 122 -11.05 -1.49 -3.37
C HIS A 122 -11.57 -2.88 -2.95
N PHE A 123 -11.56 -3.18 -1.65
CA PHE A 123 -11.88 -4.50 -1.09
C PHE A 123 -13.17 -4.52 -0.26
N GLY A 124 -13.80 -3.37 -0.02
CA GLY A 124 -14.98 -3.26 0.83
C GLY A 124 -14.65 -3.15 2.32
N LYS A 125 -15.62 -2.66 3.11
CA LYS A 125 -15.43 -2.41 4.55
C LYS A 125 -15.37 -3.70 5.37
N PRO A 126 -14.54 -3.76 6.43
CA PRO A 126 -14.56 -4.88 7.37
C PRO A 126 -15.92 -4.94 8.09
N GLY A 127 -16.80 -5.82 7.61
CA GLY A 127 -18.14 -6.06 8.16
C GLY A 127 -19.30 -6.01 7.15
N ASP A 128 -19.06 -5.60 5.91
CA ASP A 128 -20.14 -5.46 4.90
C ASP A 128 -20.50 -6.78 4.20
N PHE A 129 -19.63 -7.81 4.27
CA PHE A 129 -19.87 -9.13 3.69
C PHE A 129 -20.95 -9.98 4.40
N ALA A 130 -21.73 -9.40 5.31
CA ALA A 130 -22.68 -10.12 6.16
C ALA A 130 -24.13 -10.17 5.63
N GLN A 131 -24.43 -9.73 4.40
CA GLN A 131 -25.80 -9.89 3.85
C GLN A 131 -25.79 -10.27 2.37
N ASN A 132 -25.86 -11.59 2.10
CA ASN A 132 -26.69 -12.11 1.02
C ASN A 132 -27.19 -13.51 1.36
#